data_AF-K0RYE4-F1
#
_entry.id   AF-K0RYE4-F1
#
_cell.length_a   1.000
_cell.length_b   1.000
_cell.length_c   1.000
_cell.angle_alpha   90.00
_cell.angle_beta   90.00
_cell.angle_gamma   90.00
#
_symmetry.space_group_name_H-M   'P 1'
#
loop_
_entity.id
_entity.type
_entity.pdbx_description
1 polymer ?
#
loop_
_entity_poly.entity_id
_entity_poly.type
_entity_poly.pdbx_seq_one_letter_code
_entity_poly.pdbx_strand_id
1 'polypeptide(L)'
;MKVVALLFVGLSSFTAEAAPRKRLRAVRHSSTTESNNKAAAKRKIAKKDLVLEEDVKFWTNMKRDLQQFSLPPSPTPPTPPTPPTPPAPTPPEPAPSTPFPTYPTDTSNPTEPPVPAPTPSGGSTPTANPDSASVSSGGDAFITVLDNDVPATGESLVVQSITAQATNGFCSVSLDLVEVVYTPNDGFMGTDTCVYEACDTQTVCDDATVTVTVN
;
A
#
# COMPACT_ATOMS: atom_id res chain seq x y z
N MET A 1 -1.88 8.68 -11.06
CA MET A 1 -0.88 9.77 -10.93
C MET A 1 -1.57 11.02 -10.43
N LYS A 2 -1.20 11.43 -9.20
CA LYS A 2 -1.69 12.57 -8.43
C LYS A 2 -1.53 13.89 -9.18
N VAL A 3 -2.49 14.80 -9.11
CA VAL A 3 -2.27 16.15 -8.57
C VAL A 3 -3.57 16.66 -7.94
N VAL A 4 -3.58 16.75 -6.61
CA VAL A 4 -4.50 17.59 -5.85
C VAL A 4 -3.99 19.02 -5.96
N ALA A 5 -4.81 19.93 -6.47
CA ALA A 5 -4.57 21.37 -6.41
C ALA A 5 -5.75 22.03 -5.70
N LEU A 6 -5.53 22.33 -4.42
CA LEU A 6 -6.35 23.23 -3.61
C LEU A 6 -6.25 24.65 -4.16
N LEU A 7 -7.37 25.26 -4.56
CA LEU A 7 -7.56 26.71 -4.52
C LEU A 7 -9.04 27.00 -4.24
N PHE A 8 -9.35 27.30 -2.98
CA PHE A 8 -10.56 28.05 -2.62
C PHE A 8 -10.34 29.52 -3.00
N VAL A 9 -11.10 30.01 -3.97
CA VAL A 9 -11.37 31.45 -4.12
C VAL A 9 -12.86 31.58 -4.40
N GLY A 10 -13.60 32.12 -3.43
CA GLY A 10 -14.98 32.50 -3.64
C GLY A 10 -15.07 33.73 -4.54
N LEU A 11 -16.18 33.89 -5.25
CA LEU A 11 -16.95 35.13 -5.28
C LEU A 11 -18.19 34.99 -6.17
N SER A 12 -19.28 35.58 -5.68
CA SER A 12 -20.31 36.24 -6.47
C SER A 12 -21.29 35.39 -7.26
N SER A 13 -22.47 35.28 -6.66
CA SER A 13 -23.77 35.22 -7.33
C SER A 13 -23.77 36.09 -8.60
N PHE A 14 -23.93 35.48 -9.77
CA PHE A 14 -24.29 36.21 -10.98
C PHE A 14 -25.74 35.86 -11.33
N THR A 15 -26.64 36.70 -10.86
CA THR A 15 -28.01 36.82 -11.38
C THR A 15 -27.94 37.28 -12.83
N ALA A 16 -28.32 36.41 -13.77
CA ALA A 16 -28.57 36.80 -15.15
C ALA A 16 -30.07 36.76 -15.43
N GLU A 17 -30.67 37.93 -15.23
CA GLU A 17 -32.01 38.36 -15.62
C GLU A 17 -32.26 38.16 -17.14
N ALA A 18 -33.50 37.84 -17.50
CA ALA A 18 -33.96 37.56 -18.85
C ALA A 18 -33.98 38.79 -19.78
N ALA A 19 -33.79 38.61 -21.10
CA ALA A 19 -34.63 39.21 -22.15
C ALA A 19 -34.20 38.83 -23.61
N PRO A 20 -35.10 38.91 -24.62
CA PRO A 20 -34.99 38.13 -25.87
C PRO A 20 -35.02 38.94 -27.20
N ARG A 21 -34.88 38.21 -28.32
CA ARG A 21 -35.21 38.56 -29.75
C ARG A 21 -34.12 39.40 -30.47
N LYS A 22 -33.78 39.25 -31.76
CA LYS A 22 -34.50 38.89 -33.00
C LYS A 22 -33.48 38.64 -34.14
N ARG A 23 -33.92 38.05 -35.26
CA ARG A 23 -33.11 37.56 -36.40
C ARG A 23 -32.50 38.67 -37.29
N LEU A 24 -31.29 38.44 -37.82
CA LEU A 24 -30.80 39.08 -39.06
C LEU A 24 -30.11 38.03 -39.94
N ARG A 25 -30.49 37.98 -41.22
CA ARG A 25 -29.92 37.10 -42.26
C ARG A 25 -28.85 37.89 -43.02
N ALA A 26 -27.64 37.36 -43.14
CA ALA A 26 -26.59 37.89 -44.02
C ALA A 26 -25.93 36.76 -44.84
N VAL A 27 -25.55 37.15 -46.06
CA VAL A 27 -25.20 36.39 -47.25
C VAL A 27 -23.82 35.73 -47.13
N ARG A 28 -23.66 34.55 -47.77
CA ARG A 28 -22.44 33.73 -47.87
C ARG A 28 -21.35 34.48 -48.65
N HIS A 29 -20.08 34.36 -48.23
CA HIS A 29 -18.95 33.86 -49.05
C HIS A 29 -17.59 34.03 -48.29
N SER A 30 -17.23 33.07 -47.42
CA SER A 30 -15.82 32.68 -47.14
C SER A 30 -15.72 31.39 -46.30
N SER A 31 -16.60 30.40 -46.50
CA SER A 31 -16.86 29.34 -45.51
C SER A 31 -16.11 28.02 -45.71
N THR A 32 -14.95 27.99 -46.36
CA THR A 32 -14.31 26.69 -46.67
C THR A 32 -13.06 26.39 -45.84
N THR A 33 -12.28 27.38 -45.42
CA THR A 33 -11.09 27.14 -44.58
C THR A 33 -11.39 27.20 -43.08
N GLU A 34 -12.26 28.12 -42.63
CA GLU A 34 -12.63 28.24 -41.21
C GLU A 34 -13.58 27.11 -40.75
N SER A 35 -14.43 26.60 -41.66
CA SER A 35 -15.37 25.51 -41.39
C SER A 35 -14.67 24.18 -41.09
N ASN A 36 -13.56 23.88 -41.79
CA ASN A 36 -12.84 22.63 -41.62
C ASN A 36 -12.06 22.59 -40.29
N ASN A 37 -11.48 23.72 -39.87
CA ASN A 37 -10.78 23.81 -38.59
C ASN A 37 -11.75 23.80 -37.40
N LYS A 38 -12.94 24.40 -37.55
CA LYS A 38 -14.00 24.39 -36.53
C LYS A 38 -14.67 23.02 -36.42
N ALA A 39 -14.80 22.28 -37.51
CA ALA A 39 -15.31 20.91 -37.51
C ALA A 39 -14.33 19.91 -36.88
N ALA A 40 -13.02 20.09 -37.10
CA ALA A 40 -11.98 19.28 -36.47
C ALA A 40 -11.86 19.54 -34.95
N ALA A 41 -11.96 20.80 -34.53
CA ALA A 41 -11.98 21.16 -33.10
C ALA A 41 -13.26 20.66 -32.38
N LYS A 42 -14.42 20.73 -33.04
CA LYS A 42 -15.69 20.23 -32.48
C LYS A 42 -15.73 18.71 -32.32
N ARG A 43 -15.07 17.94 -33.19
CA ARG A 43 -15.01 16.46 -33.05
C ARG A 43 -14.08 15.99 -31.94
N LYS A 44 -13.06 16.77 -31.57
CA LYS A 44 -12.17 16.47 -30.43
C LYS A 44 -12.79 16.81 -29.07
N ILE A 45 -13.63 17.84 -29.01
CA ILE A 45 -14.36 18.23 -27.79
C ILE A 45 -15.50 17.24 -27.53
N ALA A 46 -16.30 16.91 -28.55
CA ALA A 46 -17.43 15.98 -28.40
C ALA A 46 -17.02 14.54 -28.02
N LYS A 47 -15.82 14.06 -28.39
CA LYS A 47 -15.31 12.74 -27.97
C LYS A 47 -14.75 12.71 -26.56
N LYS A 48 -14.32 13.85 -26.01
CA LYS A 48 -13.91 13.96 -24.61
C LYS A 48 -15.11 14.11 -23.67
N ASP A 49 -16.17 14.77 -24.12
CA ASP A 49 -17.40 14.95 -23.33
C ASP A 49 -18.28 13.68 -23.29
N LEU A 50 -18.24 12.81 -24.31
CA LEU A 50 -19.03 11.57 -24.32
C LEU A 50 -18.52 10.51 -23.31
N VAL A 51 -17.20 10.41 -23.15
CA VAL A 51 -16.59 9.45 -22.20
C VAL A 51 -16.87 9.87 -20.74
N LEU A 52 -16.97 11.17 -20.48
CA LEU A 52 -17.25 11.70 -19.13
C LEU A 52 -18.69 11.48 -18.68
N GLU A 53 -19.69 11.51 -19.58
CA GLU A 53 -21.08 11.27 -19.18
C GLU A 53 -21.36 9.80 -18.82
N GLU A 54 -20.68 8.86 -19.46
CA GLU A 54 -20.82 7.43 -19.18
C GLU A 54 -20.12 7.05 -17.87
N ASP A 55 -18.93 7.62 -17.60
CA ASP A 55 -18.19 7.42 -16.35
C ASP A 55 -18.89 8.05 -15.13
N VAL A 56 -19.50 9.24 -15.29
CA VAL A 56 -20.29 9.88 -14.23
C VAL A 56 -21.56 9.08 -13.95
N LYS A 57 -22.25 8.57 -14.99
CA LYS A 57 -23.43 7.70 -14.81
C LYS A 57 -23.05 6.37 -14.16
N PHE A 58 -21.90 5.79 -14.52
CA PHE A 58 -21.38 4.57 -13.88
C PHE A 58 -21.10 4.80 -12.39
N TRP A 59 -20.38 5.85 -12.01
CA TRP A 59 -20.10 6.17 -10.60
C TRP A 59 -21.36 6.57 -9.81
N THR A 60 -22.30 7.25 -10.43
CA THR A 60 -23.56 7.65 -9.77
C THR A 60 -24.49 6.45 -9.56
N ASN A 61 -24.50 5.48 -10.48
CA ASN A 61 -25.20 4.21 -10.29
C ASN A 61 -24.52 3.34 -9.23
N MET A 62 -23.19 3.26 -9.21
CA MET A 62 -22.42 2.47 -8.24
C MET A 62 -22.57 3.02 -6.81
N LYS A 63 -22.56 4.34 -6.63
CA LYS A 63 -22.85 4.98 -5.33
C LYS A 63 -24.29 4.77 -4.86
N ARG A 64 -25.25 4.59 -5.78
CA ARG A 64 -26.66 4.31 -5.45
C ARG A 64 -26.88 2.86 -5.02
N ASP A 65 -26.22 1.91 -5.69
CA ASP A 65 -26.25 0.50 -5.30
C ASP A 65 -25.65 0.26 -3.91
N LEU A 66 -24.60 1.00 -3.54
CA LEU A 66 -24.02 0.97 -2.19
C LEU A 66 -24.93 1.55 -1.10
N GLN A 67 -25.94 2.35 -1.45
CA GLN A 67 -26.91 2.91 -0.49
C GLN A 67 -28.20 2.10 -0.36
N GLN A 68 -28.47 1.13 -1.25
CA GLN A 68 -29.68 0.31 -1.20
C GLN A 68 -29.49 -1.05 -0.51
N PHE A 69 -28.26 -1.50 -0.28
CA PHE A 69 -27.95 -2.64 0.58
C PHE A 69 -27.67 -2.16 2.02
N SER A 70 -28.70 -1.63 2.68
CA SER A 70 -28.67 -1.58 4.14
C SER A 70 -28.79 -3.03 4.63
N LEU A 71 -27.65 -3.67 4.89
CA LEU A 71 -27.62 -5.00 5.51
C LEU A 71 -28.40 -4.91 6.84
N PRO A 72 -29.24 -5.91 7.17
CA PRO A 72 -29.86 -5.96 8.48
C PRO A 72 -28.78 -5.89 9.57
N PRO A 73 -29.07 -5.36 10.76
CA PRO A 73 -28.11 -5.35 11.86
C PRO A 73 -27.58 -6.77 12.07
N SER A 74 -26.26 -6.92 12.03
CA SER A 74 -25.59 -8.20 12.23
C SER A 74 -26.02 -8.79 13.58
N PRO A 75 -26.42 -10.08 13.65
CA PRO A 75 -26.69 -10.69 14.93
C PRO A 75 -25.45 -10.60 15.81
N THR A 76 -25.62 -10.22 17.08
CA THR A 76 -24.52 -10.18 18.03
C THR A 76 -23.85 -11.56 18.07
N PRO A 77 -22.52 -11.64 17.85
CA PRO A 77 -21.84 -12.92 17.92
C PRO A 77 -22.01 -13.50 19.33
N PRO A 78 -22.18 -14.83 19.48
CA PRO A 78 -22.21 -15.46 20.78
C PRO A 78 -20.89 -15.15 21.51
N THR A 79 -20.98 -14.88 22.81
CA THR A 79 -19.78 -14.64 23.63
C THR A 79 -18.84 -15.84 23.47
N PRO A 80 -17.59 -15.63 23.04
CA PRO A 80 -16.64 -16.73 22.91
C PRO A 80 -16.45 -17.40 24.27
N PRO A 81 -16.33 -18.74 24.33
CA PRO A 81 -15.99 -19.42 25.57
C PRO A 81 -14.68 -18.85 26.10
N THR A 82 -14.59 -18.64 27.42
CA THR A 82 -13.36 -18.21 28.07
C THR A 82 -12.22 -19.13 27.64
N PRO A 83 -11.13 -18.60 27.05
CA PRO A 83 -10.01 -19.43 26.65
C PRO A 83 -9.44 -20.14 27.89
N PRO A 84 -9.04 -21.42 27.76
CA PRO A 84 -8.36 -22.10 28.85
C PRO A 84 -7.12 -21.30 29.23
N THR A 85 -6.87 -21.17 30.54
CA THR A 85 -5.65 -20.54 31.05
C THR A 85 -4.44 -21.18 30.37
N PRO A 86 -3.58 -20.39 29.69
CA PRO A 86 -2.41 -20.95 29.02
C PRO A 86 -1.52 -21.65 30.05
N PRO A 87 -0.93 -22.81 29.70
CA PRO A 87 0.05 -23.44 30.57
C PRO A 87 1.19 -22.46 30.83
N ALA A 88 1.70 -22.47 32.07
CA ALA A 88 2.85 -21.66 32.44
C ALA A 88 4.00 -21.88 31.44
N PRO A 89 4.73 -20.82 31.04
CA PRO A 89 5.81 -20.96 30.08
C PRO A 89 6.85 -21.95 30.62
N THR A 90 7.12 -22.99 29.82
CA THR A 90 8.22 -23.92 30.10
C THR A 90 9.52 -23.11 30.11
N PRO A 91 10.40 -23.28 31.12
CA PRO A 91 11.72 -22.65 31.12
C PRO A 91 12.45 -22.94 29.81
N PRO A 92 13.19 -21.98 29.24
CA PRO A 92 13.95 -22.20 28.02
C PRO A 92 14.93 -23.35 28.21
N GLU A 93 14.87 -24.32 27.29
CA GLU A 93 15.81 -25.42 27.20
C GLU A 93 17.24 -24.86 27.03
N PRO A 94 18.23 -25.30 27.81
CA PRO A 94 19.60 -24.83 27.65
C PRO A 94 20.10 -25.18 26.25
N ALA A 95 20.64 -24.17 25.54
CA ALA A 95 21.14 -24.33 24.18
C ALA A 95 22.10 -25.53 24.07
N PRO A 96 21.97 -26.39 23.04
CA PRO A 96 22.90 -27.49 22.83
C PRO A 96 24.28 -26.91 22.55
N SER A 97 25.23 -27.23 23.44
CA SER A 97 26.64 -26.89 23.25
C SER A 97 27.17 -27.71 22.08
N THR A 98 27.35 -27.08 20.92
CA THR A 98 28.00 -27.73 19.79
C THR A 98 29.48 -27.91 20.12
N PRO A 99 30.05 -29.12 19.98
CA PRO A 99 31.50 -29.28 20.04
C PRO A 99 32.12 -28.66 18.78
N PHE A 100 33.10 -27.79 18.97
CA PHE A 100 33.90 -27.22 17.88
C PHE A 100 34.52 -28.36 17.03
N PRO A 101 34.46 -28.30 15.69
CA PRO A 101 35.18 -29.25 14.85
C PRO A 101 36.69 -28.99 14.96
N THR A 102 37.43 -29.96 15.48
CA THR A 102 38.90 -29.97 15.42
C THR A 102 39.32 -30.40 14.01
N TYR A 103 39.76 -29.44 13.19
CA TYR A 103 40.39 -29.73 11.90
C TYR A 103 41.80 -30.31 12.12
N PRO A 104 42.17 -31.44 11.50
CA PRO A 104 43.56 -31.88 11.48
C PRO A 104 44.38 -30.96 10.56
N THR A 105 45.49 -30.42 11.08
CA THR A 105 46.48 -29.69 10.29
C THR A 105 47.33 -30.70 9.51
N ASP A 106 46.95 -30.97 8.26
CA ASP A 106 47.83 -31.68 7.33
C ASP A 106 48.93 -30.72 6.85
N THR A 107 50.18 -31.07 7.13
CA THR A 107 51.37 -30.20 6.98
C THR A 107 52.22 -30.59 5.76
N SER A 108 51.65 -31.21 4.71
CA SER A 108 52.46 -31.80 3.64
C SER A 108 52.40 -31.14 2.25
N ASN A 109 52.25 -29.81 2.12
CA ASN A 109 52.50 -29.17 0.82
C ASN A 109 52.86 -27.66 0.89
N PRO A 110 54.10 -27.23 0.56
CA PRO A 110 54.46 -25.81 0.52
C PRO A 110 54.91 -25.37 -0.88
N THR A 111 54.03 -25.25 -1.88
CA THR A 111 54.34 -24.49 -3.12
C THR A 111 53.13 -24.04 -3.95
N GLU A 112 52.03 -23.60 -3.34
CA GLU A 112 51.01 -22.84 -4.09
C GLU A 112 50.88 -21.44 -3.47
N PRO A 113 51.07 -20.34 -4.23
CA PRO A 113 50.67 -19.02 -3.75
C PRO A 113 49.18 -19.09 -3.41
N PRO A 114 48.71 -18.51 -2.30
CA PRO A 114 47.31 -18.63 -1.92
C PRO A 114 46.45 -18.05 -3.05
N VAL A 115 45.81 -18.94 -3.82
CA VAL A 115 44.65 -18.56 -4.62
C VAL A 115 43.70 -17.97 -3.58
N PRO A 116 43.27 -16.70 -3.69
CA PRO A 116 42.23 -16.19 -2.80
C PRO A 116 41.09 -17.18 -2.93
N ALA A 117 40.75 -17.85 -1.82
CA ALA A 117 39.63 -18.78 -1.79
C ALA A 117 38.45 -18.08 -2.49
N PRO A 118 37.70 -18.75 -3.39
CA PRO A 118 36.43 -18.18 -3.80
C PRO A 118 35.68 -17.91 -2.49
N THR A 119 35.45 -16.63 -2.19
CA THR A 119 34.67 -16.24 -1.03
C THR A 119 33.39 -17.04 -1.13
N PRO A 120 33.01 -17.86 -0.13
CA PRO A 120 31.74 -18.52 -0.17
C PRO A 120 30.68 -17.43 -0.12
N SER A 121 30.12 -17.06 -1.28
CA SER A 121 28.90 -16.26 -1.39
C SER A 121 27.74 -17.19 -1.03
N GLY A 122 27.69 -17.60 0.23
CA GLY A 122 26.73 -18.54 0.77
C GLY A 122 25.93 -17.89 1.89
N GLY A 123 24.65 -17.62 1.64
CA GLY A 123 23.62 -17.68 2.68
C GLY A 123 23.33 -16.42 3.50
N SER A 124 23.60 -15.21 3.02
CA SER A 124 23.09 -14.01 3.68
C SER A 124 21.62 -13.79 3.29
N THR A 125 20.69 -13.97 4.23
CA THR A 125 19.32 -13.45 4.15
C THR A 125 19.32 -11.98 4.56
N PRO A 126 18.34 -11.16 4.11
CA PRO A 126 18.17 -9.84 4.69
C PRO A 126 17.88 -9.97 6.19
N THR A 127 18.10 -8.89 6.94
CA THR A 127 17.71 -8.80 8.35
C THR A 127 16.56 -7.80 8.45
N ALA A 128 15.37 -8.32 8.72
CA ALA A 128 14.18 -7.51 8.97
C ALA A 128 14.04 -7.27 10.49
N ASN A 129 13.92 -6.01 10.89
CA ASN A 129 13.84 -5.58 12.27
C ASN A 129 12.41 -5.16 12.62
N PRO A 130 11.95 -5.40 13.86
CA PRO A 130 10.58 -5.10 14.24
C PRO A 130 10.30 -3.59 14.29
N ASP A 131 9.07 -3.23 13.93
CA ASP A 131 8.60 -1.85 13.86
C ASP A 131 7.50 -1.55 14.87
N SER A 132 7.32 -0.26 15.15
CA SER A 132 6.20 0.20 15.95
C SER A 132 5.63 1.53 15.46
N ALA A 133 4.31 1.67 15.59
CA ALA A 133 3.58 2.87 15.23
C ALA A 133 2.45 3.18 16.21
N SER A 134 1.95 4.41 16.18
CA SER A 134 0.76 4.81 16.94
C SER A 134 -0.18 5.60 16.04
N VAL A 135 -1.48 5.37 16.19
CA VAL A 135 -2.53 6.03 15.39
C VAL A 135 -3.73 6.36 16.26
N SER A 136 -4.44 7.43 15.92
CA SER A 136 -5.73 7.74 16.54
C SER A 136 -6.81 6.80 16.03
N SER A 137 -7.77 6.43 16.89
CA SER A 137 -8.94 5.63 16.50
C SER A 137 -9.61 6.15 15.22
N GLY A 138 -9.88 5.27 14.26
CA GLY A 138 -10.54 5.61 12.99
C GLY A 138 -9.62 6.23 11.92
N GLY A 139 -8.31 6.30 12.16
CA GLY A 139 -7.30 6.67 11.15
C GLY A 139 -6.44 5.48 10.71
N ASP A 140 -5.89 5.57 9.51
CA ASP A 140 -4.89 4.62 8.99
C ASP A 140 -3.49 5.01 9.47
N ALA A 141 -2.66 4.01 9.80
CA ALA A 141 -1.24 4.18 10.06
C ALA A 141 -0.42 3.82 8.81
N PHE A 142 0.43 4.75 8.37
CA PHE A 142 1.42 4.52 7.30
C PHE A 142 2.78 4.35 7.95
N ILE A 143 3.37 3.16 7.80
CA ILE A 143 4.52 2.73 8.59
C ILE A 143 5.65 2.40 7.64
N THR A 144 6.72 3.20 7.66
CA THR A 144 7.94 2.95 6.88
C THR A 144 8.78 1.89 7.59
N VAL A 145 8.62 0.64 7.19
CA VAL A 145 9.17 -0.54 7.88
C VAL A 145 10.60 -0.89 7.46
N LEU A 146 11.11 -0.30 6.38
CA LEU A 146 12.42 -0.67 5.83
C LEU A 146 13.59 0.19 6.34
N ASP A 147 13.32 1.24 7.12
CA ASP A 147 14.34 2.23 7.54
C ASP A 147 15.37 1.65 8.51
N ASN A 148 14.97 0.66 9.31
CA ASN A 148 15.78 -0.08 10.28
C ASN A 148 16.30 -1.42 9.73
N ASP A 149 15.94 -1.81 8.51
CA ASP A 149 16.29 -3.12 7.93
C ASP A 149 17.66 -3.12 7.24
N VAL A 150 18.29 -4.31 7.15
CA VAL A 150 19.61 -4.47 6.54
C VAL A 150 19.56 -5.47 5.39
N PRO A 151 19.87 -5.05 4.14
CA PRO A 151 19.90 -5.96 3.00
C PRO A 151 21.10 -6.90 3.05
N ALA A 152 20.93 -8.09 2.50
CA ALA A 152 21.98 -9.10 2.40
C ALA A 152 23.07 -8.71 1.40
N THR A 153 22.67 -8.18 0.24
CA THR A 153 23.56 -7.92 -0.88
C THR A 153 23.88 -6.44 -1.10
N GLY A 154 23.35 -5.57 -0.24
CA GLY A 154 23.48 -4.11 -0.36
C GLY A 154 22.52 -3.46 -1.36
N GLU A 155 21.65 -4.25 -2.02
CA GLU A 155 20.52 -3.73 -2.79
C GLU A 155 19.38 -3.27 -1.86
N SER A 156 18.42 -2.50 -2.39
CA SER A 156 17.31 -1.99 -1.59
C SER A 156 16.28 -3.08 -1.31
N LEU A 157 15.77 -3.11 -0.08
CA LEU A 157 14.69 -4.01 0.31
C LEU A 157 13.34 -3.51 -0.22
N VAL A 158 12.41 -4.46 -0.34
CA VAL A 158 10.99 -4.21 -0.60
C VAL A 158 10.14 -5.04 0.34
N VAL A 159 8.98 -4.52 0.74
CA VAL A 159 7.92 -5.26 1.42
C VAL A 159 7.18 -6.10 0.38
N GLN A 160 7.35 -7.42 0.45
CA GLN A 160 6.78 -8.34 -0.53
C GLN A 160 5.33 -8.70 -0.23
N SER A 161 5.03 -8.97 1.03
CA SER A 161 3.70 -9.42 1.46
C SER A 161 3.46 -9.22 2.96
N ILE A 162 2.21 -9.38 3.38
CA ILE A 162 1.84 -9.54 4.79
C ILE A 162 1.67 -11.04 5.05
N THR A 163 2.57 -11.63 5.83
CA THR A 163 2.60 -13.08 6.13
C THR A 163 1.68 -13.45 7.28
N ALA A 164 1.40 -12.52 8.20
CA ALA A 164 0.37 -12.67 9.23
C ALA A 164 -0.43 -11.38 9.40
N GLN A 165 -1.75 -11.49 9.32
CA GLN A 165 -2.67 -10.36 9.51
C GLN A 165 -2.86 -10.00 10.98
N ALA A 166 -3.25 -8.75 11.21
CA ALA A 166 -3.61 -8.24 12.51
C ALA A 166 -4.97 -8.81 12.98
N THR A 167 -5.20 -8.89 14.30
CA THR A 167 -6.44 -9.50 14.84
C THR A 167 -7.59 -8.49 14.92
N ASN A 168 -7.28 -7.22 15.16
CA ASN A 168 -8.23 -6.14 15.41
C ASN A 168 -8.14 -5.01 14.37
N GLY A 169 -7.52 -5.30 13.22
CA GLY A 169 -7.41 -4.42 12.08
C GLY A 169 -6.96 -5.18 10.85
N PHE A 170 -6.53 -4.44 9.83
CA PHE A 170 -6.09 -4.99 8.56
C PHE A 170 -4.76 -4.35 8.15
N CYS A 171 -3.74 -5.17 7.90
CA CYS A 171 -2.46 -4.73 7.35
C CYS A 171 -2.42 -4.97 5.84
N SER A 172 -1.90 -4.00 5.10
CA SER A 172 -1.67 -4.10 3.66
C SER A 172 -0.35 -3.48 3.27
N VAL A 173 0.21 -3.90 2.14
CA VAL A 173 1.44 -3.31 1.60
C VAL A 173 1.08 -2.10 0.75
N SER A 174 1.84 -1.01 0.89
CA SER A 174 1.68 0.18 0.06
C SER A 174 2.01 -0.08 -1.41
N LEU A 175 1.53 0.79 -2.30
CA LEU A 175 1.76 0.64 -3.75
C LEU A 175 3.23 0.79 -4.17
N ASP A 176 4.05 1.45 -3.35
CA ASP A 176 5.48 1.62 -3.54
C ASP A 176 6.33 0.55 -2.84
N LEU A 177 5.70 -0.43 -2.17
CA LEU A 177 6.34 -1.58 -1.53
C LEU A 177 7.37 -1.22 -0.46
N VAL A 178 7.24 -0.04 0.16
CA VAL A 178 8.16 0.42 1.22
C VAL A 178 7.46 0.63 2.55
N GLU A 179 6.12 0.65 2.57
CA GLU A 179 5.33 0.88 3.77
C GLU A 179 4.32 -0.25 4.00
N VAL A 180 4.04 -0.47 5.28
CA VAL A 180 2.86 -1.21 5.73
C VAL A 180 1.79 -0.20 6.11
N VAL A 181 0.59 -0.38 5.57
CA VAL A 181 -0.61 0.39 5.91
C VAL A 181 -1.48 -0.44 6.82
N TYR A 182 -1.73 0.05 8.04
CA TYR A 182 -2.62 -0.57 9.00
C TYR A 182 -3.91 0.25 9.17
N THR A 183 -5.05 -0.41 9.00
CA THR A 183 -6.39 0.14 9.23
C THR A 183 -7.02 -0.57 10.43
N PRO A 184 -7.24 0.08 11.57
CA PRO A 184 -7.91 -0.55 12.71
C PRO A 184 -9.38 -0.83 12.41
N ASN A 185 -9.94 -1.88 13.02
CA ASN A 185 -11.38 -2.11 12.99
C ASN A 185 -12.12 -0.96 13.71
N ASP A 186 -13.33 -0.65 13.25
CA ASP A 186 -14.15 0.41 13.85
C ASP A 186 -14.29 0.24 15.37
N GLY A 187 -13.88 1.27 16.11
CA GLY A 187 -13.96 1.31 17.58
C GLY A 187 -12.89 0.50 18.32
N PHE A 188 -11.93 -0.11 17.61
CA PHE A 188 -10.80 -0.77 18.27
C PHE A 188 -9.88 0.25 18.96
N MET A 189 -9.41 -0.12 20.15
CA MET A 189 -8.48 0.62 20.99
C MET A 189 -7.51 -0.37 21.62
N GLY A 190 -6.23 -0.05 21.66
CA GLY A 190 -5.18 -0.92 22.20
C GLY A 190 -4.11 -1.31 21.18
N THR A 191 -3.37 -2.37 21.48
CA THR A 191 -2.24 -2.82 20.67
C THR A 191 -2.65 -3.97 19.75
N ASP A 192 -2.24 -3.90 18.49
CA ASP A 192 -2.38 -4.97 17.50
C ASP A 192 -1.05 -5.21 16.79
N THR A 193 -0.91 -6.38 16.17
CA THR A 193 0.35 -6.82 15.55
C THR A 193 0.12 -7.53 14.24
N CYS A 194 0.93 -7.25 13.23
CA CYS A 194 1.00 -8.02 11.99
C CYS A 194 2.45 -8.31 11.61
N VAL A 195 2.65 -9.28 10.70
CA VAL A 195 3.99 -9.68 10.23
C VAL A 195 4.09 -9.43 8.74
N TYR A 196 5.16 -8.79 8.31
CA TYR A 196 5.48 -8.53 6.91
C TYR A 196 6.76 -9.28 6.50
N GLU A 197 6.90 -9.47 5.20
CA GLU A 197 8.06 -10.11 4.57
C GLU A 197 8.87 -9.07 3.81
N ALA A 198 10.14 -8.86 4.20
CA ALA A 198 11.09 -7.96 3.55
C ALA A 198 12.03 -8.75 2.64
N CYS A 199 12.14 -8.36 1.36
CA CYS A 199 12.95 -9.09 0.38
C CYS A 199 13.96 -8.16 -0.32
N ASP A 200 15.14 -8.72 -0.63
CA ASP A 200 16.19 -8.05 -1.41
C ASP A 200 15.84 -8.11 -2.92
N THR A 201 15.94 -9.30 -3.52
CA THR A 201 15.61 -9.54 -4.94
C THR A 201 14.32 -10.34 -5.14
N GLN A 202 13.34 -10.18 -4.23
CA GLN A 202 12.10 -10.98 -4.15
C GLN A 202 12.28 -12.50 -3.93
N THR A 203 13.53 -12.98 -3.84
CA THR A 203 13.83 -14.42 -3.70
C THR A 203 14.49 -14.77 -2.37
N VAL A 204 15.05 -13.76 -1.69
CA VAL A 204 15.66 -13.90 -0.38
C VAL A 204 15.00 -12.89 0.52
N CYS A 205 14.30 -13.40 1.54
CA CYS A 205 13.41 -12.62 2.38
C CYS A 205 13.61 -12.97 3.86
N ASP A 206 13.17 -12.07 4.72
CA ASP A 206 13.09 -12.23 6.17
C ASP A 206 11.78 -11.60 6.68
N ASP A 207 11.27 -12.10 7.80
CA ASP A 207 9.99 -11.67 8.37
C ASP A 207 10.21 -10.74 9.57
N ALA A 208 9.42 -9.66 9.66
CA ALA A 208 9.44 -8.76 10.81
C ALA A 208 8.04 -8.39 11.29
N THR A 209 7.95 -8.06 12.57
CA THR A 209 6.69 -7.74 13.25
C THR A 209 6.47 -6.24 13.31
N VAL A 210 5.29 -5.79 12.90
CA VAL A 210 4.80 -4.43 13.11
C VAL A 210 3.87 -4.41 14.31
N THR A 211 4.14 -3.57 15.29
CA THR A 211 3.29 -3.35 16.46
C THR A 211 2.61 -1.98 16.38
N VAL A 212 1.27 -1.95 16.33
CA VAL A 212 0.51 -0.69 16.24
C VAL A 212 -0.28 -0.46 17.51
N THR A 213 -0.20 0.74 18.08
CA THR A 213 -1.01 1.17 19.22
C THR A 213 -2.09 2.17 18.77
N VAL A 214 -3.35 1.87 19.03
CA VAL A 214 -4.51 2.70 18.70
C VAL A 214 -5.00 3.43 19.95
N ASN A 215 -5.00 4.77 19.89
CA ASN A 215 -5.31 5.69 20.99
C ASN A 215 -6.49 6.62 20.71
#